data_AF-A0A523IFZ0-F1
#
_entry.id   AF-A0A523IFZ0-F1
#
_cell.length_a   1.000
_cell.length_b   1.000
_cell.length_c   1.000
_cell.angle_alpha   90.00
_cell.angle_beta   90.00
_cell.angle_gamma   90.00
#
_symmetry.space_group_name_H-M   'P 1'
#
loop_
_entity.id
_entity.type
_entity.pdbx_description
1 polymer ?
#
loop_
_entity_poly.entity_id
_entity_poly.type
_entity_poly.pdbx_seq_one_letter_code
_entity_poly.pdbx_strand_id
1 'polypeptide(L)'
;MQHNKNSLLKLFYQEASPQEASELQKHLTDCTECQKYMQFLNRMGMTLDKLPEERPLSNTFERIMENIPERQPRTAFVQPAISAAPFFKIAFSMGLIVLLIYFAQSKISLLPIWDSLQEFWLIDAIGGFGFMMLIFFTVGTFITLSLSPILYFDMHRKALRL
;
A
#
# COMPACT_ATOMS: atom_id res chain seq x y z
N MET A 1 14.45 22.43 -27.28
CA MET A 1 14.47 21.15 -26.54
C MET A 1 15.90 20.87 -26.09
N GLN A 2 16.12 20.65 -24.80
CA GLN A 2 17.40 20.16 -24.27
C GLN A 2 17.61 18.72 -24.77
N HIS A 3 18.84 18.32 -25.10
CA HIS A 3 19.17 16.98 -25.64
C HIS A 3 18.84 15.86 -24.64
N ASN A 4 17.58 15.49 -24.54
CA ASN A 4 17.11 14.46 -23.62
C ASN A 4 17.10 13.10 -24.34
N LYS A 5 18.16 12.32 -24.12
CA LYS A 5 18.31 10.97 -24.71
C LYS A 5 17.16 10.03 -24.31
N ASN A 6 16.56 10.20 -23.12
CA ASN A 6 15.45 9.37 -22.68
C ASN A 6 14.20 9.58 -23.54
N SER A 7 13.96 10.82 -24.00
CA SER A 7 12.83 11.10 -24.90
C SER A 7 13.02 10.43 -26.27
N LEU A 8 14.25 10.36 -26.77
CA LEU A 8 14.56 9.63 -28.01
C LEU A 8 14.40 8.11 -27.86
N LEU A 9 14.74 7.55 -26.68
CA LEU A 9 14.50 6.13 -26.39
C LEU A 9 13.01 5.80 -26.37
N LYS A 10 12.18 6.67 -25.76
CA LYS A 10 10.72 6.51 -25.81
C LYS A 10 10.19 6.49 -27.24
N LEU A 11 10.71 7.35 -28.12
CA LEU A 11 10.35 7.34 -29.54
C LEU A 11 10.79 6.04 -30.23
N PHE A 12 12.00 5.55 -29.95
CA PHE A 12 12.55 4.32 -30.54
C PHE A 12 11.74 3.07 -30.16
N TYR A 13 11.34 2.94 -28.88
CA TYR A 13 10.52 1.82 -28.39
C TYR A 13 9.01 2.02 -28.57
N GLN A 14 8.59 3.09 -29.25
CA GLN A 14 7.17 3.42 -29.46
C GLN A 14 6.36 3.66 -28.17
N GLU A 15 7.03 4.15 -27.12
CA GLU A 15 6.45 4.46 -25.80
C GLU A 15 6.07 5.95 -25.65
N ALA A 16 6.44 6.79 -26.61
CA ALA A 16 6.12 8.22 -26.60
C ALA A 16 4.63 8.47 -26.93
N SER A 17 4.01 9.46 -26.28
CA SER A 17 2.66 9.88 -26.66
C SER A 17 2.63 10.48 -28.08
N PRO A 18 1.48 10.51 -28.79
CA PRO A 18 1.42 11.03 -30.16
C PRO A 18 1.90 12.48 -30.31
N GLN A 19 1.65 13.32 -29.29
CA GLN A 19 2.09 14.71 -29.26
C GLN A 19 3.61 14.80 -29.09
N GLU A 20 4.17 14.10 -28.10
CA GLU A 20 5.62 14.03 -27.87
C GLU A 20 6.37 13.44 -29.08
N ALA A 21 5.81 12.42 -29.72
CA ALA A 21 6.40 11.80 -30.90
C ALA A 21 6.50 12.80 -32.07
N SER A 22 5.46 13.61 -32.31
CA SER A 22 5.48 14.65 -33.33
C SER A 22 6.54 15.73 -33.04
N GLU A 23 6.64 16.18 -31.80
CA GLU A 23 7.66 17.16 -31.39
C GLU A 23 9.08 16.61 -31.54
N LEU A 24 9.31 15.36 -31.13
CA LEU A 24 10.61 14.70 -31.25
C LEU A 24 10.99 14.45 -32.71
N GLN A 25 10.02 14.11 -33.58
CA GLN A 25 10.26 13.98 -35.01
C GLN A 25 10.68 15.30 -35.65
N LYS A 26 10.03 16.42 -35.29
CA LYS A 26 10.47 17.75 -35.72
C LYS A 26 11.85 18.09 -35.19
N HIS A 27 12.14 17.76 -33.93
CA HIS A 27 13.48 17.99 -33.38
C HIS A 27 14.57 17.19 -34.13
N LEU A 28 14.25 15.97 -34.57
CA LEU A 28 15.18 15.12 -35.34
C LEU A 28 15.49 15.66 -36.74
N THR A 29 14.62 16.47 -37.36
CA THR A 29 14.93 17.10 -38.66
C THR A 29 15.98 18.19 -38.52
N ASP A 30 16.01 18.87 -37.38
CA ASP A 30 16.82 20.08 -37.19
C ASP A 30 18.10 19.80 -36.38
N CYS A 31 18.18 18.66 -35.68
CA CYS A 31 19.25 18.34 -34.76
C CYS A 31 20.10 17.14 -35.24
N THR A 32 21.26 17.43 -35.82
CA THR A 32 22.19 16.43 -36.37
C THR A 32 22.72 15.44 -35.32
N GLU A 33 22.97 15.87 -34.09
CA GLU A 33 23.45 14.99 -33.01
C GLU A 33 22.38 13.99 -32.57
N CYS A 34 21.12 14.43 -32.45
CA CYS A 34 20.00 13.54 -32.14
C CYS A 34 19.72 12.57 -33.30
N GLN A 35 19.88 13.02 -34.55
CA GLN A 35 19.78 12.16 -35.72
C GLN A 35 20.85 11.06 -35.72
N LYS A 36 22.12 11.40 -35.45
CA LYS A 36 23.22 10.41 -35.33
C LYS A 36 22.94 9.41 -34.22
N TYR A 37 22.45 9.86 -33.07
CA TYR A 37 22.08 8.98 -31.96
C TYR A 37 20.95 8.02 -32.35
N MET A 38 19.92 8.50 -33.04
CA MET A 38 18.82 7.65 -33.52
C MET A 38 19.30 6.62 -34.55
N GLN A 39 20.21 7.00 -35.45
CA GLN A 39 20.85 6.06 -36.37
C GLN A 39 21.68 5.00 -35.64
N PHE A 40 22.39 5.39 -34.58
CA PHE A 40 23.12 4.45 -33.72
C PHE A 40 22.18 3.42 -33.07
N LEU A 41 21.07 3.87 -32.50
CA LEU A 41 20.05 2.99 -31.91
C LEU A 41 19.49 2.00 -32.95
N ASN A 42 19.12 2.48 -34.14
CA ASN A 42 18.64 1.63 -35.23
C ASN A 42 19.67 0.58 -35.65
N ARG A 43 20.95 0.95 -35.78
CA ARG A 43 22.03 0.00 -36.11
C ARG A 43 22.24 -1.04 -35.01
N MET A 44 22.16 -0.61 -33.75
CA MET A 44 22.29 -1.50 -32.60
C MET A 44 21.13 -2.50 -32.56
N GLY A 45 19.89 -2.03 -32.75
CA GLY A 45 18.71 -2.90 -32.87
C GLY A 45 18.89 -3.96 -33.97
N MET A 46 19.26 -3.55 -35.18
CA MET A 46 19.55 -4.48 -36.28
C MET A 46 20.69 -5.46 -35.99
N THR A 47 21.62 -5.11 -35.11
CA THR A 47 22.72 -6.01 -34.71
C THR A 47 22.22 -7.03 -33.69
N LEU A 48 21.40 -6.59 -32.74
CA LEU A 48 20.76 -7.46 -31.75
C LEU A 48 19.77 -8.43 -32.41
N ASP A 49 19.00 -7.98 -33.39
CA ASP A 49 18.05 -8.82 -34.13
C ASP A 49 18.73 -9.92 -34.96
N LYS A 50 20.04 -9.77 -35.24
CA LYS A 50 20.86 -10.78 -35.92
C LYS A 50 21.47 -11.80 -34.97
N LEU A 51 21.39 -11.57 -33.66
CA LEU A 51 21.86 -12.56 -32.70
C LEU A 51 20.99 -13.81 -32.83
N PRO A 52 21.61 -15.02 -32.82
CA PRO A 52 20.84 -16.24 -32.87
C PRO A 52 19.92 -16.30 -31.65
N GLU A 53 18.65 -16.61 -31.88
CA GLU A 53 17.72 -16.88 -30.80
C GLU A 53 18.17 -18.15 -30.08
N GLU A 54 18.71 -17.99 -28.87
CA GLU A 54 19.08 -19.12 -28.03
C GLU A 54 17.81 -19.84 -27.57
N ARG A 55 17.56 -21.01 -28.15
CA ARG A 55 16.51 -21.89 -27.67
C ARG A 55 16.99 -22.60 -26.41
N PRO A 56 16.13 -22.73 -25.38
CA PRO A 56 16.47 -23.54 -24.21
C PRO A 56 16.77 -24.97 -24.65
N LEU A 57 17.67 -25.65 -23.92
CA LEU A 57 17.89 -27.08 -24.10
C LEU A 57 16.57 -27.83 -23.92
N SER A 58 16.38 -28.93 -24.66
CA SER A 58 15.12 -29.69 -24.66
C SER A 58 14.68 -30.19 -23.28
N ASN A 59 15.61 -30.31 -22.33
CA ASN A 59 15.35 -30.77 -20.96
C ASN A 59 15.29 -29.63 -19.92
N THR A 60 15.30 -28.37 -20.36
CA THR A 60 15.33 -27.22 -19.44
C THR A 60 14.07 -27.16 -18.59
N PHE A 61 12.91 -27.45 -19.19
CA PHE A 61 11.63 -27.41 -18.49
C PHE A 61 11.56 -28.50 -17.41
N GLU A 62 11.99 -29.71 -17.72
CA GLU A 62 12.04 -30.86 -16.80
C GLU A 62 12.97 -30.56 -15.64
N ARG A 63 14.16 -30.01 -15.91
CA ARG A 63 15.10 -29.59 -14.86
C ARG A 63 14.53 -28.51 -13.96
N ILE A 64 13.81 -27.54 -14.52
CA ILE A 64 13.11 -26.52 -13.71
C ILE A 64 12.07 -27.21 -12.84
N MET A 65 11.29 -28.13 -13.39
CA MET A 65 10.23 -28.81 -12.65
C MET A 65 10.75 -29.73 -11.53
N GLU A 66 11.86 -30.43 -11.74
CA GLU A 66 12.52 -31.25 -10.72
C GLU A 66 13.00 -30.43 -9.52
N ASN A 67 13.37 -29.17 -9.76
CA ASN A 67 13.88 -28.26 -8.72
C ASN A 67 12.82 -27.35 -8.13
N ILE A 68 11.60 -27.34 -8.67
CA ILE A 68 10.47 -26.69 -8.00
C ILE A 68 10.10 -27.61 -6.84
N PRO A 69 10.33 -27.19 -5.58
CA PRO A 69 9.89 -28.00 -4.45
C PRO A 69 8.39 -28.21 -4.62
N GLU A 70 7.98 -29.49 -4.73
CA GLU A 70 6.58 -29.83 -4.59
C GLU A 70 6.14 -29.16 -3.29
N ARG A 71 5.33 -28.11 -3.40
CA ARG A 71 4.60 -27.59 -2.26
C ARG A 71 3.70 -28.75 -1.88
N GLN A 72 4.21 -29.62 -1.00
CA GLN A 72 3.36 -30.55 -0.29
C GLN A 72 2.24 -29.66 0.23
N PRO A 73 0.97 -29.92 -0.16
CA PRO A 73 -0.12 -29.27 0.52
C PRO A 73 0.09 -29.67 1.97
N ARG A 74 0.61 -28.75 2.79
CA ARG A 74 0.59 -28.89 4.22
C ARG A 74 -0.90 -28.94 4.50
N THR A 75 -1.44 -30.16 4.58
CA THR A 75 -2.66 -30.43 5.29
C THR A 75 -2.32 -30.11 6.73
N ALA A 76 -2.26 -28.80 7.02
CA ALA A 76 -2.42 -28.31 8.35
C ALA A 76 -3.84 -28.72 8.68
N PHE A 77 -3.99 -29.93 9.22
CA PHE A 77 -5.02 -30.19 10.20
C PHE A 77 -4.71 -29.22 11.34
N VAL A 78 -5.14 -27.97 11.13
CA VAL A 78 -5.28 -27.00 12.19
C VAL A 78 -6.40 -27.60 13.01
N GLN A 79 -6.04 -28.45 13.98
CA GLN A 79 -6.93 -28.69 15.08
C GLN A 79 -7.29 -27.30 15.59
N PRO A 80 -8.59 -26.92 15.62
CA PRO A 80 -8.98 -25.65 16.17
C PRO A 80 -8.57 -25.69 17.64
N ALA A 81 -7.42 -25.12 17.96
CA ALA A 81 -7.07 -24.79 19.31
C ALA A 81 -8.09 -23.72 19.70
N ILE A 82 -9.17 -24.15 20.36
CA ILE A 82 -10.11 -23.25 21.03
C ILE A 82 -9.33 -22.64 22.20
N SER A 83 -8.46 -21.70 21.86
CA SER A 83 -7.70 -20.94 22.83
C SER A 83 -8.66 -19.92 23.40
N ALA A 84 -8.96 -20.03 24.69
CA ALA A 84 -9.70 -19.00 25.42
C ALA A 84 -8.86 -17.73 25.61
N ALA A 85 -7.54 -17.79 25.36
CA ALA A 85 -6.60 -16.69 25.55
C ALA A 85 -6.99 -15.37 24.85
N PRO A 86 -7.46 -15.35 23.58
CA PRO A 86 -8.00 -14.13 22.95
C PRO A 86 -9.18 -13.53 23.72
N PHE A 87 -10.10 -14.35 24.25
CA PHE A 87 -11.26 -13.85 24.99
C PHE A 87 -10.86 -13.16 26.30
N PHE A 88 -9.91 -13.74 27.04
CA PHE A 88 -9.38 -13.11 28.25
C PHE A 88 -8.69 -11.78 27.96
N LYS A 89 -7.91 -11.69 26.87
CA LYS A 89 -7.27 -10.44 26.46
C LYS A 89 -8.29 -9.36 26.12
N ILE A 90 -9.34 -9.71 25.37
CA ILE A 90 -10.41 -8.78 25.01
C ILE A 90 -11.17 -8.33 26.26
N ALA A 91 -11.60 -9.27 27.11
CA ALA A 91 -12.33 -8.96 28.33
C ALA A 91 -11.51 -8.05 29.27
N PHE A 92 -10.22 -8.34 29.46
CA PHE A 92 -9.34 -7.52 30.27
C PHE A 92 -9.16 -6.11 29.67
N SER A 93 -8.96 -6.00 28.35
CA SER A 93 -8.85 -4.69 27.69
C SER A 93 -10.13 -3.86 27.82
N MET A 94 -11.30 -4.51 27.71
CA MET A 94 -12.59 -3.84 27.82
C MET A 94 -12.85 -3.36 29.24
N GLY A 95 -12.52 -4.19 30.24
CA GLY A 95 -12.58 -3.80 31.65
C GLY A 95 -11.66 -2.61 31.97
N LEU A 96 -10.42 -2.62 31.45
CA LEU A 96 -9.47 -1.52 31.60
C LEU A 96 -10.00 -0.22 30.99
N ILE A 97 -10.58 -0.28 29.78
CA ILE A 97 -11.16 0.88 29.10
C ILE A 97 -12.31 1.46 29.93
N VAL A 98 -13.23 0.62 30.41
CA VAL A 98 -14.35 1.09 31.24
C VAL A 98 -13.85 1.73 32.53
N LEU A 99 -12.84 1.14 33.18
CA LEU A 99 -12.21 1.70 34.38
C LEU A 99 -11.61 3.09 34.10
N LEU A 100 -10.91 3.25 32.97
CA LEU A 100 -10.32 4.53 32.57
C LEU A 100 -11.39 5.58 32.30
N ILE A 101 -12.48 5.22 31.60
CA ILE A 101 -13.60 6.13 31.33
C ILE A 101 -14.25 6.57 32.64
N TYR A 102 -14.49 5.63 33.56
CA TYR A 102 -15.04 5.93 34.88
C TYR A 102 -14.14 6.88 35.68
N PHE A 103 -12.83 6.62 35.70
CA PHE A 103 -11.87 7.48 36.41
C PHE A 103 -11.79 8.87 35.77
N ALA A 104 -11.78 8.95 34.45
CA ALA A 104 -11.78 10.21 33.72
C ALA A 104 -13.05 11.02 33.99
N GLN A 105 -14.23 10.38 34.00
CA GLN A 105 -15.48 11.02 34.38
C GLN A 105 -15.39 11.59 35.80
N SER A 106 -14.93 10.79 36.78
CA SER A 106 -14.80 11.23 38.17
C SER A 106 -13.86 12.42 38.36
N LYS A 107 -12.81 12.53 37.52
CA LYS A 107 -11.91 13.68 37.53
C LYS A 107 -12.49 14.90 36.82
N ILE A 108 -13.22 14.69 35.74
CA ILE A 108 -13.83 15.78 34.96
C ILE A 108 -15.00 16.41 35.72
N SER A 109 -15.78 15.64 36.47
CA SER A 109 -16.87 16.16 37.30
C SER A 109 -16.39 17.07 38.44
N LEU A 110 -15.09 17.11 38.74
CA LEU A 110 -14.50 18.03 39.72
C LEU A 110 -14.03 19.34 39.09
N LEU A 111 -14.04 19.45 37.76
CA LEU A 111 -13.65 20.67 37.07
C LEU A 111 -14.85 21.64 36.99
N PRO A 112 -14.65 22.95 37.24
CA PRO A 112 -15.72 23.93 37.20
C PRO A 112 -16.32 24.11 35.79
N ILE A 113 -15.62 23.65 34.76
CA ILE A 113 -16.12 23.65 33.38
C ILE A 113 -17.24 22.63 33.16
N TRP A 114 -17.35 21.62 34.03
CA TRP A 114 -18.37 20.58 33.93
C TRP A 114 -19.78 21.16 34.12
N ASP A 115 -19.92 22.10 35.06
CA ASP A 115 -21.20 22.76 35.34
C ASP A 115 -21.71 23.50 34.11
N SER A 116 -20.82 24.15 33.35
CA SER A 116 -21.16 24.81 32.08
C SER A 116 -21.47 23.83 30.95
N LEU A 117 -20.88 22.64 30.94
CA LEU A 117 -21.18 21.60 29.94
C LEU A 117 -22.51 20.89 30.23
N GLN A 118 -22.91 20.76 31.50
CA GLN A 118 -24.13 20.06 31.88
C GLN A 118 -25.41 20.78 31.39
N GLU A 119 -25.33 22.08 31.08
CA GLU A 119 -26.44 22.84 30.49
C GLU A 119 -26.83 22.37 29.07
N PHE A 120 -25.99 21.59 28.39
CA PHE A 120 -26.35 21.01 27.10
C PHE A 120 -27.34 19.85 27.28
N TRP A 121 -28.51 19.95 26.63
CA TRP A 121 -29.56 18.91 26.63
C TRP A 121 -29.06 17.49 26.33
N LEU A 122 -28.06 17.38 25.45
CA LEU A 122 -27.46 16.08 25.09
C LEU A 122 -26.71 15.43 26.27
N ILE A 123 -26.06 16.24 27.10
CA ILE A 123 -25.28 15.79 28.26
C ILE A 123 -26.21 15.43 29.41
N ASP A 124 -27.33 16.15 29.56
CA ASP A 124 -28.36 15.84 30.56
C ASP A 124 -29.07 14.51 30.25
N ALA A 125 -29.38 14.24 28.97
CA ALA A 125 -30.04 13.00 28.55
C ALA A 125 -29.14 11.74 28.67
N ILE A 126 -27.85 11.88 28.42
CA ILE A 126 -26.89 10.76 28.31
C ILE A 126 -26.04 10.59 29.59
N GLY A 127 -25.97 11.64 30.41
CA GLY A 127 -25.13 11.71 31.60
C GLY A 127 -23.64 11.83 31.29
N GLY A 128 -22.85 12.13 32.32
CA GLY A 128 -21.41 12.35 32.15
C GLY A 128 -20.64 11.11 31.66
N PHE A 129 -21.09 9.91 32.03
CA PHE A 129 -20.49 8.67 31.55
C PHE A 129 -20.65 8.51 30.02
N GLY A 130 -21.85 8.73 29.51
CA GLY A 130 -22.10 8.54 28.08
C GLY A 130 -21.48 9.65 27.22
N PHE A 131 -21.35 10.88 27.74
CA PHE A 131 -20.55 11.93 27.09
C PHE A 131 -19.09 11.50 26.93
N MET A 132 -18.49 10.93 27.99
CA MET A 132 -17.10 10.43 27.93
C MET A 132 -16.94 9.24 26.98
N MET A 133 -17.91 8.33 26.93
CA MET A 133 -17.96 7.26 25.92
C MET A 133 -17.98 7.83 24.50
N LEU A 134 -18.78 8.87 24.25
CA LEU A 134 -18.91 9.48 22.93
C LEU A 134 -17.59 10.13 22.48
N ILE A 135 -16.91 10.86 23.38
CA ILE A 135 -15.57 11.39 23.11
C ILE A 135 -14.59 10.25 22.78
N PHE A 136 -14.56 9.21 23.62
CA PHE A 136 -13.65 8.08 23.44
C PHE A 136 -13.88 7.37 22.10
N PHE A 137 -15.14 7.15 21.72
CA PHE A 137 -15.50 6.59 20.42
C PHE A 137 -15.09 7.50 19.26
N THR A 138 -15.31 8.81 19.38
CA THR A 138 -14.97 9.77 18.32
C THR A 138 -13.46 9.79 18.07
N VAL A 139 -12.67 9.87 19.14
CA VAL A 139 -11.21 9.83 19.07
C VAL A 139 -10.71 8.48 18.57
N GLY A 140 -11.26 7.37 19.10
CA GLY A 140 -10.89 6.02 18.69
C GLY A 140 -11.19 5.75 17.21
N THR A 141 -12.34 6.22 16.72
CA THR A 141 -12.73 6.11 15.31
C THR A 141 -11.80 6.94 14.42
N PHE A 142 -11.46 8.17 14.84
CA PHE A 142 -10.54 9.03 14.11
C PHE A 142 -9.14 8.40 14.00
N ILE A 143 -8.61 7.84 15.09
CA ILE A 143 -7.33 7.13 15.10
C ILE A 143 -7.39 5.90 14.18
N THR A 144 -8.48 5.14 14.24
CA THR A 144 -8.66 3.95 13.40
C THR A 144 -8.70 4.32 11.91
N LEU A 145 -9.40 5.40 11.56
CA LEU A 145 -9.48 5.90 10.19
C LEU A 145 -8.14 6.46 9.71
N SER A 146 -7.35 7.10 10.57
CA SER A 146 -6.02 7.62 10.18
C SER A 146 -4.98 6.52 9.99
N LEU A 147 -5.11 5.40 10.72
CA LEU A 147 -4.25 4.22 10.58
C LEU A 147 -4.66 3.30 9.44
N SER A 148 -5.93 3.33 9.01
CA SER A 148 -6.45 2.45 7.96
C SER A 148 -5.65 2.50 6.65
N PRO A 149 -5.29 3.66 6.07
CA PRO A 149 -4.47 3.73 4.86
C PRO A 149 -3.09 3.09 5.05
N ILE A 150 -2.45 3.31 6.20
CA ILE A 150 -1.12 2.77 6.51
C ILE A 150 -1.18 1.24 6.57
N LEU A 151 -2.19 0.69 7.24
CA LEU A 151 -2.43 -0.75 7.33
C LEU A 151 -2.76 -1.35 5.95
N TYR A 152 -3.56 -0.65 5.14
CA TYR A 152 -3.89 -1.05 3.79
C TYR A 152 -2.65 -1.14 2.89
N PHE A 153 -1.76 -0.13 2.92
CA PHE A 153 -0.50 -0.17 2.17
C PHE A 153 0.44 -1.28 2.63
N ASP A 154 0.53 -1.55 3.93
CA ASP A 154 1.39 -2.63 4.44
C ASP A 154 0.88 -4.02 4.02
N MET A 155 -0.44 -4.24 4.03
CA MET A 155 -1.04 -5.47 3.51
C MET A 155 -0.80 -5.63 2.01
N HIS A 156 -1.00 -4.58 1.22
CA HIS A 156 -0.81 -4.63 -0.23
C HIS A 156 0.66 -4.86 -0.61
N ARG A 157 1.60 -4.28 0.15
CA ARG A 157 3.05 -4.50 -0.02
C ARG A 157 3.46 -5.94 0.30
N LYS A 158 2.85 -6.57 1.31
CA LYS A 158 3.10 -7.98 1.65
C LYS A 158 2.51 -8.93 0.60
N ALA A 159 1.33 -8.62 0.06
CA ALA A 159 0.70 -9.40 -0.99
C ALA A 159 1.52 -9.44 -2.29
N LEU A 160 2.22 -8.35 -2.65
CA LEU A 160 3.08 -8.27 -3.82
C LEU A 160 4.44 -8.99 -3.67
N ARG A 161 4.77 -9.49 -2.47
CA ARG A 161 6.01 -10.26 -2.19
C ARG A 161 5.79 -11.78 -2.14
N LEU A 162 4.56 -12.25 -2.34
CA LEU A 162 4.16 -13.66 -2.40
C LEU A 162 3.89 -14.09 -3.84
#